data_AF-A0A1V6IR10-F1
#
_entry.id   AF-A0A1V6IR10-F1
#
_cell.length_a   1.000
_cell.length_b   1.000
_cell.length_c   1.000
_cell.angle_alpha   90.00
_cell.angle_beta   90.00
_cell.angle_gamma   90.00
#
_symmetry.space_group_name_H-M   'P 1'
#
loop_
_entity.id
_entity.type
_entity.pdbx_description
1 polymer ?
#
loop_
_entity_poly.entity_id
_entity_poly.type
_entity_poly.pdbx_seq_one_letter_code
_entity_poly.pdbx_strand_id
1 'polypeptide(L)'
;MIDVEKNSAERVRQGDIYRNIEYIEYAIEEYGIIDISKIVFPLIVVLTQDCDLQQDYTFRLHGEPKTSQDKYLLSVLVAPLYNADQFYLGEHLSELNLKMAGFESRSKKTANKSLKNNEVPRYHYLDFPNDIPIVSSVIDFKHYFSVNIEQLTAIKDTNFVCKVSQLYREDISQRFASFLSRIGLP
;
A
#
# COMPACT_ATOMS: atom_id res chain seq x y z
N MET A 1 -10.21 -15.55 -3.23
CA MET A 1 -8.80 -15.72 -2.92
C MET A 1 -7.93 -15.25 -4.07
N ILE A 2 -6.92 -14.43 -3.77
CA ILE A 2 -5.88 -13.99 -4.70
C ILE A 2 -4.72 -14.99 -4.70
N ASP A 3 -3.87 -14.92 -5.71
CA ASP A 3 -2.62 -15.68 -5.76
C ASP A 3 -1.42 -14.79 -5.41
N VAL A 4 -0.41 -15.37 -4.77
CA VAL A 4 0.76 -14.64 -4.26
C VAL A 4 2.05 -15.44 -4.40
N GLU A 5 3.16 -14.72 -4.51
CA GLU A 5 4.51 -15.27 -4.54
C GLU A 5 5.22 -14.97 -3.21
N LYS A 6 5.75 -16.01 -2.55
CA LYS A 6 6.47 -15.87 -1.26
C LYS A 6 7.96 -15.53 -1.41
N ASN A 7 8.50 -15.68 -2.62
CA ASN A 7 9.92 -15.45 -2.86
C ASN A 7 10.18 -13.94 -2.89
N SER A 8 11.10 -13.50 -2.02
CA SER A 8 11.63 -12.14 -2.12
C SER A 8 12.47 -12.03 -3.39
N ALA A 9 12.13 -11.08 -4.25
CA ALA A 9 13.01 -10.67 -5.34
C ALA A 9 14.07 -9.70 -4.80
N GLU A 10 15.18 -9.49 -5.50
CA GLU A 10 16.21 -8.54 -5.05
C GLU A 10 15.74 -7.08 -5.01
N ARG A 11 14.74 -6.72 -5.84
CA ARG A 11 14.22 -5.36 -5.94
C ARG A 11 12.82 -5.23 -5.36
N VAL A 12 12.46 -4.02 -4.93
CA VAL A 12 11.07 -3.63 -4.71
C VAL A 12 10.29 -3.79 -6.01
N ARG A 13 9.13 -4.43 -5.94
CA ARG A 13 8.20 -4.62 -7.06
C ARG A 13 6.84 -4.06 -6.71
N GLN A 14 6.10 -3.67 -7.74
CA GLN A 14 4.69 -3.37 -7.57
C GLN A 14 3.99 -4.59 -6.96
N GLY A 15 3.00 -4.38 -6.09
CA GLY A 15 2.26 -5.46 -5.43
C GLY A 15 3.04 -6.20 -4.35
N ASP A 16 4.29 -5.83 -4.06
CA ASP A 16 4.98 -6.29 -2.85
C ASP A 16 4.20 -5.83 -1.61
N ILE A 17 4.10 -6.72 -0.62
CA ILE A 17 3.51 -6.45 0.68
C ILE A 17 4.61 -6.44 1.72
N TYR A 18 4.65 -5.36 2.50
CA TYR A 18 5.59 -5.20 3.61
C TYR A 18 4.83 -5.04 4.92
N ARG A 19 5.48 -5.45 6.01
CA ARG A 19 5.01 -5.20 7.37
C ARG A 19 5.75 -4.06 8.05
N ASN A 20 5.11 -3.45 9.03
CA ASN A 20 5.68 -2.46 9.94
C ASN A 20 6.33 -1.28 9.19
N ILE A 21 5.55 -0.61 8.33
CA ILE A 21 6.03 0.52 7.53
C ILE A 21 5.62 1.83 8.19
N GLU A 22 6.58 2.74 8.33
CA GLU A 22 6.39 4.03 8.95
C GLU A 22 5.80 5.04 7.95
N TYR A 23 4.73 5.70 8.36
CA TYR A 23 4.20 6.90 7.74
C TYR A 23 4.54 8.08 8.65
N ILE A 24 5.40 8.99 8.17
CA ILE A 24 5.77 10.20 8.89
C ILE A 24 4.64 11.22 8.71
N GLU A 25 3.98 11.58 9.80
CA GLU A 25 2.90 12.57 9.79
C GLU A 25 3.47 13.99 9.74
N TYR A 26 4.47 14.25 10.57
CA TYR A 26 5.22 15.50 10.58
C TYR A 26 6.60 15.32 11.20
N ALA A 27 7.49 16.25 10.86
CA ALA A 27 8.77 16.46 11.54
C ALA A 27 8.93 17.98 11.74
N ILE A 28 9.03 18.43 12.98
CA ILE A 28 9.16 19.84 13.35
C ILE A 28 10.41 20.03 14.22
N GLU A 29 11.13 21.13 14.02
CA GLU A 29 12.27 21.49 14.87
C GLU A 29 11.87 22.64 15.79
N GLU A 30 11.96 22.42 17.11
CA GLU A 30 11.73 23.42 18.13
C GLU A 30 12.93 23.48 19.08
N TYR A 31 13.58 24.65 19.15
CA TYR A 31 14.75 24.89 20.02
C TYR A 31 15.91 23.88 19.81
N GLY A 32 16.12 23.42 18.58
CA GLY A 32 17.13 22.42 18.24
C GLY A 32 16.74 20.98 18.56
N ILE A 33 15.50 20.73 19.00
CA ILE A 33 14.93 19.40 19.20
C ILE A 33 14.02 19.09 18.01
N ILE A 34 14.24 17.96 17.35
CA ILE A 34 13.37 17.49 16.27
C ILE A 34 12.30 16.59 16.88
N ASP A 35 11.04 17.00 16.82
CA ASP A 35 9.88 16.18 17.11
C ASP A 35 9.36 15.51 15.83
N ILE A 36 9.14 14.20 15.88
CA ILE A 36 8.70 13.39 14.74
C ILE A 36 7.48 12.59 15.17
N SER A 37 6.32 12.88 14.56
CA SER A 37 5.14 12.02 14.68
C SER A 37 5.08 11.04 13.51
N LYS A 38 4.78 9.79 13.82
CA LYS A 38 4.64 8.73 12.84
C LYS A 38 3.58 7.72 13.22
N ILE A 39 2.96 7.15 12.20
CA ILE A 39 2.07 5.99 12.29
C ILE A 39 2.83 4.78 11.73
N VAL A 40 2.79 3.64 12.42
CA VAL A 40 3.35 2.39 11.89
C VAL A 40 2.20 1.56 11.34
N PHE A 41 2.12 1.44 10.02
CA PHE A 41 1.13 0.58 9.39
C PHE A 41 1.59 -0.89 9.46
N PRO A 42 0.78 -1.80 10.04
CA PRO A 42 1.17 -3.21 10.20
C PRO A 42 1.42 -3.90 8.87
N LEU A 43 0.67 -3.54 7.83
CA LEU A 43 0.80 -4.08 6.48
C LEU A 43 0.52 -2.97 5.46
N ILE A 44 1.32 -2.93 4.39
CA ILE A 44 1.12 -2.06 3.22
C ILE A 44 1.32 -2.86 1.94
N VAL A 45 0.76 -2.37 0.84
CA VAL A 45 1.04 -2.85 -0.52
C VAL A 45 1.68 -1.75 -1.36
N VAL A 46 2.66 -2.11 -2.19
CA VAL A 46 3.30 -1.19 -3.15
C VAL A 46 2.40 -0.95 -4.37
N LEU A 47 2.15 0.33 -4.68
CA LEU A 47 1.29 0.77 -5.78
C LEU A 47 2.07 1.34 -6.97
N THR A 48 3.28 1.89 -6.76
CA THR A 48 4.12 2.44 -7.85
C THR A 48 4.30 1.44 -8.99
N GLN A 49 4.28 1.93 -10.23
CA GLN A 49 4.40 1.11 -11.42
C GLN A 49 5.72 0.33 -11.46
N ASP A 50 5.63 -0.93 -11.88
CA ASP A 50 6.79 -1.83 -11.84
C ASP A 50 7.90 -1.42 -12.83
N CYS A 51 7.55 -0.75 -13.93
CA CYS A 51 8.53 -0.22 -14.89
C CYS A 51 9.41 0.87 -14.27
N ASP A 52 8.83 1.77 -13.47
CA ASP A 52 9.57 2.82 -12.77
C ASP A 52 10.49 2.21 -11.70
N LEU A 53 9.96 1.25 -10.93
CA LEU A 53 10.73 0.51 -9.91
C LEU A 53 11.90 -0.27 -10.52
N GLN A 54 11.67 -0.92 -11.66
CA GLN A 54 12.72 -1.62 -12.38
C GLN A 54 13.80 -0.66 -12.91
N GLN A 55 13.39 0.50 -13.43
CA GLN A 55 14.30 1.49 -13.96
C GLN A 55 15.18 2.08 -12.84
N ASP A 56 14.58 2.46 -11.71
CA ASP A 56 15.31 2.91 -10.52
C ASP A 56 16.33 1.87 -10.05
N TYR A 57 15.90 0.61 -9.86
CA TYR A 57 16.77 -0.48 -9.42
C TYR A 57 17.96 -0.70 -10.36
N THR A 58 17.68 -0.84 -11.66
CA THR A 58 18.70 -1.02 -12.70
C THR A 58 19.66 0.17 -12.69
N PHE A 59 19.13 1.39 -12.51
CA PHE A 59 19.96 2.58 -12.54
C PHE A 59 20.84 2.73 -11.30
N ARG A 60 20.40 2.29 -10.13
CA ARG A 60 21.20 2.29 -8.90
C ARG A 60 22.29 1.21 -8.91
N LEU A 61 21.98 0.02 -9.43
CA LEU A 61 22.93 -1.09 -9.49
C LEU A 61 24.06 -0.89 -10.50
N HIS A 62 23.75 -0.34 -11.68
CA HIS A 62 24.70 -0.39 -12.79
C HIS A 62 25.85 0.61 -12.75
N GLY A 63 26.04 1.39 -11.67
CA GLY A 63 27.32 2.00 -11.27
C GLY A 63 28.09 2.89 -12.27
N GLU A 64 27.65 3.04 -13.52
CA GLU A 64 28.33 3.85 -14.50
C GLU A 64 28.21 5.33 -14.12
N PRO A 65 29.24 6.17 -14.40
CA PRO A 65 29.18 7.60 -14.13
C PRO A 65 28.05 8.21 -14.95
N LYS A 66 26.89 8.41 -14.32
CA LYS A 66 25.70 8.91 -14.99
C LYS A 66 25.76 10.42 -15.08
N THR A 67 25.46 10.91 -16.27
CA THR A 67 25.28 12.34 -16.54
C THR A 67 24.00 12.89 -15.89
N SER A 68 23.04 12.03 -15.51
CA SER A 68 21.77 12.41 -14.84
C SER A 68 21.21 11.33 -13.91
N GLN A 69 20.34 11.75 -12.98
CA GLN A 69 19.55 10.91 -12.07
C GLN A 69 18.04 10.94 -12.42
N ASP A 70 17.69 11.23 -13.68
CA ASP A 70 16.29 11.35 -14.14
C ASP A 70 15.47 10.05 -13.99
N LYS A 71 16.14 8.91 -13.79
CA LYS A 71 15.51 7.60 -13.58
C LYS A 71 15.39 7.20 -12.12
N TYR A 72 15.86 8.04 -11.20
CA TYR A 72 15.86 7.72 -9.78
C TYR A 72 14.50 8.10 -9.21
N LEU A 73 13.90 7.18 -8.47
CA LEU A 73 12.71 7.44 -7.68
C LEU A 73 13.14 8.00 -6.33
N LEU A 74 12.54 9.11 -5.93
CA LEU A 74 12.67 9.61 -4.57
C LEU A 74 11.78 8.84 -3.60
N SER A 75 10.60 8.45 -4.06
CA SER A 75 9.60 7.77 -3.24
C SER A 75 8.75 6.79 -4.04
N VAL A 76 8.16 5.86 -3.29
CA VAL A 76 7.27 4.80 -3.75
C VAL A 76 5.91 5.04 -3.12
N LEU A 77 4.86 5.01 -3.93
CA LEU A 77 3.48 5.03 -3.47
C LEU A 77 3.12 3.66 -2.90
N VAL A 78 2.57 3.68 -1.70
CA VAL A 78 2.08 2.51 -0.99
C VAL A 78 0.69 2.80 -0.44
N ALA A 79 -0.07 1.76 -0.09
CA ALA A 79 -1.31 1.92 0.66
C ALA A 79 -1.42 0.88 1.77
N PRO A 80 -1.99 1.23 2.94
CA PRO A 80 -2.23 0.28 4.01
C PRO A 80 -3.21 -0.84 3.63
N LEU A 81 -2.98 -2.02 4.20
CA LEU A 81 -3.90 -3.15 4.17
C LEU A 81 -4.61 -3.24 5.52
N TYR A 82 -5.89 -2.86 5.54
CA TYR A 82 -6.70 -2.92 6.75
C TYR A 82 -7.38 -4.29 6.89
N ASN A 83 -7.47 -4.81 8.12
CA ASN A 83 -8.27 -5.99 8.39
C ASN A 83 -9.72 -5.76 7.94
N ALA A 84 -10.26 -6.66 7.11
CA ALA A 84 -11.59 -6.49 6.52
C ALA A 84 -12.70 -6.43 7.59
N ASP A 85 -12.61 -7.22 8.66
CA ASP A 85 -13.62 -7.25 9.73
C ASP A 85 -13.70 -5.90 10.45
N GLN A 86 -12.54 -5.33 10.83
CA GLN A 86 -12.46 -3.98 11.39
C GLN A 86 -12.92 -2.91 10.37
N PHE A 87 -12.66 -3.13 9.09
CA PHE A 87 -13.08 -2.22 8.03
C PHE A 87 -14.61 -2.18 7.90
N TYR A 88 -15.29 -3.33 7.96
CA TYR A 88 -16.75 -3.40 7.96
C TYR A 88 -17.37 -2.65 9.14
N LEU A 89 -16.75 -2.72 10.32
CA LEU A 89 -17.17 -2.02 11.53
C LEU A 89 -16.83 -0.52 11.52
N GLY A 90 -15.91 -0.09 10.65
CA GLY A 90 -15.41 1.29 10.65
C GLY A 90 -14.37 1.56 11.76
N GLU A 91 -13.75 0.51 12.29
CA GLU A 91 -12.83 0.54 13.45
C GLU A 91 -11.35 0.39 13.06
N HIS A 92 -11.04 0.28 11.77
CA HIS A 92 -9.69 0.04 11.24
C HIS A 92 -8.67 1.18 11.51
N LEU A 93 -9.11 2.35 11.98
CA LEU A 93 -8.25 3.46 12.44
C LEU A 93 -8.54 3.85 13.90
N SER A 94 -9.17 2.96 14.67
CA SER A 94 -9.57 3.24 16.06
C SER A 94 -8.37 3.53 16.97
N GLU A 95 -7.21 2.93 16.72
CA GLU A 95 -5.96 3.21 17.46
C GLU A 95 -5.47 4.65 17.28
N LEU A 96 -5.86 5.30 16.18
CA LEU A 96 -5.59 6.72 15.92
C LEU A 96 -6.71 7.62 16.46
N ASN A 97 -7.65 7.07 17.25
CA ASN A 97 -8.89 7.73 17.69
C ASN A 97 -9.76 8.24 16.53
N LEU A 98 -9.67 7.60 15.36
CA LEU A 98 -10.46 7.95 14.18
C LEU A 98 -11.58 6.93 13.95
N LYS A 99 -12.83 7.41 13.88
CA LYS A 99 -13.99 6.58 13.54
C LYS A 99 -14.35 6.73 12.08
N MET A 100 -14.37 5.62 11.36
CA MET A 100 -14.68 5.59 9.94
C MET A 100 -16.13 5.15 9.71
N ALA A 101 -16.67 5.47 8.53
CA ALA A 101 -17.98 4.97 8.15
C ALA A 101 -17.90 3.45 7.91
N GLY A 102 -18.56 2.68 8.78
CA GLY A 102 -18.73 1.25 8.60
C GLY A 102 -19.69 0.92 7.44
N PHE A 103 -19.62 -0.32 6.97
CA PHE A 103 -20.52 -0.86 5.96
C PHE A 103 -21.76 -1.52 6.57
N GLU A 104 -21.83 -1.62 7.90
CA GLU A 104 -22.92 -2.27 8.63
C GLU A 104 -24.29 -1.58 8.52
N SER A 105 -24.35 -0.26 8.28
CA SER A 105 -25.60 0.51 8.33
C SER A 105 -26.42 0.47 7.04
N ARG A 106 -25.80 0.12 5.91
CA ARG A 106 -26.49 -0.19 4.65
C ARG A 106 -27.00 -1.62 4.73
N SER A 107 -28.14 -1.96 4.10
CA SER A 107 -28.65 -3.34 3.97
C SER A 107 -27.50 -4.37 4.01
N LYS A 108 -27.31 -5.05 5.16
CA LYS A 108 -26.06 -5.75 5.52
C LYS A 108 -25.55 -6.70 4.42
N LYS A 109 -26.46 -7.24 3.62
CA LYS A 109 -26.15 -8.16 2.53
C LYS A 109 -25.58 -7.46 1.29
N THR A 110 -26.11 -6.30 0.93
CA THR A 110 -25.74 -5.62 -0.34
C THR A 110 -24.42 -4.88 -0.22
N ALA A 111 -24.19 -4.15 0.87
CA ALA A 111 -22.97 -3.36 1.06
C ALA A 111 -21.73 -4.23 1.32
N ASN A 112 -21.89 -5.34 2.04
CA ASN A 112 -20.80 -6.29 2.24
C ASN A 112 -20.44 -6.98 0.93
N LYS A 113 -21.46 -7.32 0.13
CA LYS A 113 -21.26 -7.90 -1.21
C LYS A 113 -20.57 -6.91 -2.14
N SER A 114 -20.96 -5.64 -2.15
CA SER A 114 -20.34 -4.65 -3.03
C SER A 114 -18.87 -4.38 -2.69
N LEU A 115 -18.49 -4.40 -1.42
CA LEU A 115 -17.09 -4.31 -1.01
C LEU A 115 -16.30 -5.55 -1.45
N LYS A 116 -16.80 -6.76 -1.16
CA LYS A 116 -16.12 -8.03 -1.55
C LYS A 116 -16.01 -8.19 -3.06
N ASN A 117 -17.01 -7.71 -3.79
CA ASN A 117 -17.05 -7.72 -5.25
C ASN A 117 -16.27 -6.55 -5.87
N ASN A 118 -15.60 -5.71 -5.08
CA ASN A 118 -14.81 -4.61 -5.61
C ASN A 118 -15.62 -3.60 -6.45
N GLU A 119 -16.90 -3.42 -6.14
CA GLU A 119 -17.82 -2.51 -6.84
C GLU A 119 -17.65 -1.05 -6.40
N VAL A 120 -17.09 -0.81 -5.21
CA VAL A 120 -16.85 0.55 -4.69
C VAL A 120 -15.48 1.06 -5.16
N PRO A 121 -15.38 2.13 -5.98
CA PRO A 121 -14.12 2.52 -6.62
C PRO A 121 -12.98 2.88 -5.66
N ARG A 122 -13.30 3.35 -4.44
CA ARG A 122 -12.30 3.75 -3.44
C ARG A 122 -11.58 2.57 -2.79
N TYR A 123 -12.20 1.39 -2.77
CA TYR A 123 -11.73 0.29 -1.95
C TYR A 123 -11.37 -0.93 -2.78
N HIS A 124 -10.37 -1.68 -2.33
CA HIS A 124 -10.01 -2.95 -2.95
C HIS A 124 -9.87 -4.05 -1.91
N TYR A 125 -10.83 -4.98 -1.91
CA TYR A 125 -10.86 -6.17 -1.08
C TYR A 125 -9.91 -7.24 -1.65
N LEU A 126 -9.07 -7.79 -0.77
CA LEU A 126 -8.16 -8.88 -1.03
C LEU A 126 -8.44 -10.02 -0.08
N ASP A 127 -8.47 -11.23 -0.63
CA ASP A 127 -8.70 -12.45 0.12
C ASP A 127 -7.47 -13.33 -0.03
N PHE A 128 -6.67 -13.49 1.02
CA PHE A 128 -5.38 -14.15 0.93
C PHE A 128 -5.48 -15.66 1.11
N PRO A 129 -4.55 -16.44 0.51
CA PRO A 129 -4.39 -17.85 0.82
C PRO A 129 -4.15 -18.13 2.30
N ASN A 130 -4.68 -19.25 2.81
CA ASN A 130 -4.61 -19.62 4.23
C ASN A 130 -3.17 -19.85 4.73
N ASP A 131 -2.22 -20.09 3.82
CA ASP A 131 -0.81 -20.30 4.09
C ASP A 131 0.01 -18.98 4.10
N ILE A 132 -0.66 -17.84 4.00
CA ILE A 132 -0.12 -16.50 4.17
C ILE A 132 -0.65 -15.94 5.49
N PRO A 133 0.20 -15.38 6.36
CA PRO A 133 -0.22 -14.85 7.66
C PRO A 133 -0.88 -13.47 7.53
N ILE A 134 -1.79 -13.31 6.57
CA ILE A 134 -2.56 -12.09 6.31
C ILE A 134 -4.03 -12.48 6.23
N VAL A 135 -4.85 -11.87 7.07
CA VAL A 135 -6.31 -12.02 7.00
C VAL A 135 -6.87 -11.33 5.74
N SER A 136 -8.10 -11.65 5.34
CA SER A 136 -8.76 -10.88 4.28
C SER A 136 -8.71 -9.39 4.63
N SER A 137 -8.26 -8.58 3.69
CA SER A 137 -7.89 -7.19 3.93
C SER A 137 -8.49 -6.27 2.88
N VAL A 138 -8.57 -4.99 3.21
CA VAL A 138 -9.10 -3.94 2.33
C VAL A 138 -8.04 -2.86 2.17
N ILE A 139 -7.73 -2.53 0.92
CA ILE A 139 -7.00 -1.31 0.58
C ILE A 139 -8.01 -0.17 0.53
N ASP A 140 -7.76 0.89 1.27
CA ASP A 140 -8.40 2.19 1.06
C ASP A 140 -7.49 3.07 0.23
N PHE A 141 -7.80 3.23 -1.07
CA PHE A 141 -6.99 4.03 -1.97
C PHE A 141 -6.93 5.51 -1.59
N LYS A 142 -7.77 6.01 -0.67
CA LYS A 142 -7.64 7.38 -0.15
C LYS A 142 -6.45 7.53 0.81
N HIS A 143 -6.04 6.45 1.49
CA HIS A 143 -4.99 6.49 2.50
C HIS A 143 -3.61 6.11 1.95
N TYR A 144 -3.42 6.20 0.62
CA TYR A 144 -2.11 6.00 0.03
C TYR A 144 -1.14 7.09 0.50
N PHE A 145 0.13 6.72 0.63
CA PHE A 145 1.21 7.62 1.03
C PHE A 145 2.51 7.24 0.33
N SER A 146 3.53 8.08 0.47
CA SER A 146 4.85 7.86 -0.11
C SER A 146 5.85 7.38 0.95
N VAL A 147 6.72 6.44 0.56
CA VAL A 147 7.85 5.94 1.35
C VAL A 147 9.12 6.09 0.53
N ASN A 148 10.26 6.40 1.16
CA ASN A 148 11.53 6.47 0.45
C ASN A 148 11.94 5.09 -0.09
N ILE A 149 12.40 5.04 -1.36
CA ILE A 149 12.75 3.77 -2.01
C ILE A 149 13.94 3.06 -1.36
N GLU A 150 14.94 3.81 -0.88
CA GLU A 150 16.14 3.24 -0.27
C GLU A 150 15.80 2.62 1.09
N GLN A 151 14.94 3.28 1.88
CA GLN A 151 14.40 2.71 3.12
C GLN A 151 13.66 1.41 2.85
N LEU A 152 12.74 1.39 1.88
CA LEU A 152 11.96 0.21 1.56
C LEU A 152 12.82 -0.95 1.03
N THR A 153 13.87 -0.63 0.27
CA THR A 153 14.86 -1.60 -0.21
C THR A 153 15.68 -2.16 0.95
N ALA A 154 16.15 -1.32 1.87
CA ALA A 154 16.98 -1.72 3.00
C ALA A 154 16.27 -2.68 3.97
N ILE A 155 14.95 -2.53 4.15
CA ILE A 155 14.15 -3.39 5.04
C ILE A 155 13.54 -4.59 4.32
N LYS A 156 13.83 -4.80 3.03
CA LYS A 156 13.15 -5.81 2.23
C LYS A 156 13.36 -7.22 2.77
N ASP A 157 14.58 -7.57 3.16
CA ASP A 157 14.89 -8.91 3.66
C ASP A 157 14.19 -9.23 5.00
N THR A 158 13.86 -8.20 5.79
CA THR A 158 13.26 -8.39 7.13
C THR A 158 11.75 -8.17 7.17
N ASN A 159 11.23 -7.29 6.32
CA ASN A 159 9.86 -6.80 6.36
C ASN A 159 9.01 -7.23 5.17
N PHE A 160 9.58 -7.82 4.13
CA PHE A 160 8.79 -8.40 3.04
C PHE A 160 7.94 -9.59 3.55
N VAL A 161 6.68 -9.65 3.13
CA VAL A 161 5.75 -10.73 3.49
C VAL A 161 5.46 -11.63 2.30
N CYS A 162 4.98 -11.05 1.21
CA CYS A 162 4.72 -11.72 -0.05
C CYS A 162 4.51 -10.69 -1.16
N LYS A 163 4.39 -11.14 -2.40
CA LYS A 163 4.05 -10.31 -3.55
C LYS A 163 2.76 -10.80 -4.19
N VAL A 164 1.84 -9.90 -4.47
CA VAL A 164 0.61 -10.21 -5.21
C VAL A 164 0.97 -10.66 -6.63
N SER A 165 0.41 -11.79 -7.10
CA SER A 165 0.73 -12.30 -8.44
C SER A 165 0.21 -11.40 -9.54
N GLN A 166 0.78 -11.54 -10.74
CA GLN A 166 0.68 -10.54 -11.81
C GLN A 166 -0.76 -10.11 -12.12
N LEU A 167 -1.69 -11.05 -12.32
CA LEU A 167 -3.08 -10.75 -12.69
C LEU A 167 -3.78 -9.88 -11.64
N TYR A 168 -3.61 -10.22 -10.35
CA TYR A 168 -4.24 -9.50 -9.25
C TYR A 168 -3.58 -8.13 -9.02
N ARG A 169 -2.27 -8.04 -9.24
CA ARG A 169 -1.53 -6.78 -9.16
C ARG A 169 -1.96 -5.81 -10.25
N GLU A 170 -2.19 -6.30 -11.46
CA GLU A 170 -2.72 -5.49 -12.57
C GLU A 170 -4.10 -4.96 -12.23
N ASP A 171 -4.99 -5.78 -11.65
CA ASP A 171 -6.32 -5.33 -11.19
C ASP A 171 -6.22 -4.24 -10.11
N ILE A 172 -5.38 -4.43 -9.07
CA ILE A 172 -5.13 -3.38 -8.05
C ILE A 172 -4.69 -2.08 -8.71
N SER A 173 -3.76 -2.16 -9.67
CA SER A 173 -3.19 -0.99 -10.36
C SER A 173 -4.23 -0.25 -11.21
N GLN A 174 -5.04 -1.00 -11.96
CA GLN A 174 -6.13 -0.43 -12.77
C GLN A 174 -7.16 0.26 -11.88
N ARG A 175 -7.54 -0.36 -10.77
CA ARG A 175 -8.50 0.23 -9.83
C ARG A 175 -7.93 1.45 -9.11
N PHE A 176 -6.65 1.45 -8.77
CA PHE A 176 -5.99 2.62 -8.21
C PHE A 176 -5.90 3.78 -9.22
N ALA A 177 -5.53 3.51 -10.48
CA ALA A 177 -5.52 4.51 -11.54
C ALA A 177 -6.93 5.07 -11.79
N SER A 178 -7.95 4.21 -11.82
CA SER A 178 -9.36 4.62 -11.93
C SER A 178 -9.81 5.48 -10.74
N PHE A 179 -9.36 5.16 -9.52
CA PHE A 179 -9.63 5.96 -8.34
C PHE A 179 -9.02 7.37 -8.44
N LEU A 180 -7.80 7.49 -8.96
CA LEU A 180 -7.13 8.79 -9.14
C LEU A 180 -7.71 9.60 -10.30
N SER A 181 -8.21 8.94 -11.36
CA SER A 181 -8.78 9.62 -12.53
C SER A 181 -10.20 10.13 -12.34
N ARG A 182 -10.81 9.93 -11.17
CA ARG A 182 -12.14 10.46 -10.86
C ARG A 182 -12.14 11.98 -10.92
N ILE A 183 -12.95 12.51 -11.83
CA ILE A 183 -13.19 13.94 -11.94
C ILE A 183 -14.17 14.33 -10.83
N GLY A 184 -13.75 15.23 -9.94
CA GLY A 184 -14.68 15.90 -9.04
C GLY A 184 -15.54 16.84 -9.85
N LEU A 185 -16.66 16.34 -10.36
CA LEU A 185 -17.67 17.22 -10.95
C LEU A 185 -18.26 18.07 -9.80
N PRO A 186 -18.29 19.40 -9.94
CA PRO A 186 -18.79 20.32 -8.91
C PRO A 186 -20.27 20.12 -8.59
#